data_AF-A0A7G5BU73-F1
#
_entry.id   AF-A0A7G5BU73-F1
#
_cell.length_a   1.000
_cell.length_b   1.000
_cell.length_c   1.000
_cell.angle_alpha   90.00
_cell.angle_beta   90.00
_cell.angle_gamma   90.00
#
_symmetry.space_group_name_H-M   'P 1'
#
loop_
_entity.id
_entity.type
_entity.pdbx_description
1 polymer ?
#
loop_
_entity_poly.entity_id
_entity_poly.type
_entity_poly.pdbx_seq_one_letter_code
_entity_poly.pdbx_strand_id
1 'polypeptide(L)'
;MNLNTLLIIVSLLAIAVLLILLYLKAKREKPDIELSDKLTLDRILEIVKYSLADMVKDESFAGLADEEFESLYKRRARIIDAIQNCVYGIDSAKLIVQDLIRSLIADLLKTEEDILQVFDFHARNLDQRVKFEILMYYYKKTHGKDALAEMINEYRLARERYEIEDKSQPSYLISNEDIDAIYAEKNYELTYHVMLDILSVMVYQRYKGFGVVDTLREMNINGFNCGTSGSILSALLNKDKDIMKAPRSVWLYFNGKYIHLRFLTFNSEEELRRVVQLLCRYNNPGPLTEKRGYLVNTMYDKSRVLALRPPAAEYWAVFIRKFTLSDSSLPALIDKPYVNKAYLAINLVMYLMMGQITCGFTGRQGAGKTVMMTAAVKYIDPRYTVRVLEMAPEMYLRELYPERNILSVQETEYVSASELQDALKKSDAAVSIVGEVATDAIAARMIQMGQVASIFTIFSHHANMAEQLVYAIRNSLVNAGGFTGNMITAEQQVIDVIRVDIHLNYTTDGRRYIERVSEIVKLDVSVPYPDYDAGNPVHSMNEITKEYYTRQTDRKSFTTRDILKYNLETDTYETFDWFTTDLTQKMLEVMPPDKMKDFKSFILDNWRL
;
A
#
# COMPACT_ATOMS: atom_id res chain seq x y z
N MET A 1 61.70 -72.05 14.01
CA MET A 1 60.40 -71.46 14.39
C MET A 1 59.43 -71.74 13.25
N ASN A 2 58.29 -72.42 13.49
CA ASN A 2 57.36 -72.78 12.43
C ASN A 2 56.81 -71.52 11.76
N LEU A 3 56.61 -71.56 10.43
CA LEU A 3 56.13 -70.42 9.64
C LEU A 3 54.80 -69.85 10.20
N ASN A 4 53.94 -70.73 10.73
CA ASN A 4 52.71 -70.35 11.41
C ASN A 4 52.98 -69.54 12.69
N THR A 5 54.02 -69.87 13.46
CA THR A 5 54.37 -69.13 14.69
C THR A 5 54.89 -67.74 14.35
N LEU A 6 55.65 -67.59 13.26
CA LEU A 6 56.11 -66.29 12.77
C LEU A 6 54.95 -65.41 12.29
N LEU A 7 54.01 -65.98 11.54
CA LEU A 7 52.82 -65.28 11.04
C LEU A 7 51.90 -64.80 12.17
N ILE A 8 51.74 -65.59 13.24
CA ILE A 8 50.96 -65.22 14.43
C ILE A 8 51.61 -64.05 15.18
N ILE A 9 52.94 -64.05 15.31
CA ILE A 9 53.66 -62.96 15.99
C ILE A 9 53.58 -61.66 15.17
N VAL A 10 53.72 -61.75 13.85
CA VAL A 10 53.62 -60.59 12.95
C VAL A 10 52.20 -60.02 12.93
N SER A 11 51.16 -60.86 12.92
CA SER A 11 49.78 -60.38 12.96
C SER A 11 49.42 -59.74 14.29
N LEU A 12 49.89 -60.29 15.42
CA LEU A 12 49.72 -59.68 16.75
C LEU A 12 50.43 -58.33 16.85
N LEU A 13 51.65 -58.21 16.31
CA LEU A 13 52.38 -56.94 16.24
C LEU A 13 51.66 -55.91 15.37
N ALA A 14 51.12 -56.32 14.22
CA ALA A 14 50.37 -55.44 13.34
C ALA A 14 49.08 -54.93 14.00
N ILE A 15 48.36 -55.80 14.73
CA ILE A 15 47.16 -55.42 15.50
C ILE A 15 47.54 -54.48 16.65
N ALA A 16 48.62 -54.76 17.37
CA ALA A 16 49.08 -53.90 18.46
C ALA A 16 49.47 -52.50 17.95
N VAL A 17 50.19 -52.42 16.82
CA VAL A 17 50.53 -51.14 16.17
C VAL A 17 49.27 -50.41 15.70
N LEU A 18 48.32 -51.12 15.10
CA LEU A 18 47.04 -50.53 14.67
C LEU A 18 46.25 -49.97 15.85
N LEU A 19 46.18 -50.71 16.97
CA LEU A 19 45.51 -50.26 18.20
C LEU A 19 46.21 -49.05 18.82
N ILE A 20 47.54 -49.00 18.81
CA ILE A 20 48.32 -47.85 19.28
C ILE A 20 48.06 -46.63 18.39
N LEU A 21 48.02 -46.80 17.06
CA LEU A 21 47.71 -45.72 16.13
C LEU A 21 46.27 -45.20 16.29
N LEU A 22 45.29 -46.10 16.47
CA LEU A 22 43.91 -45.72 16.75
C LEU A 22 43.76 -45.02 18.10
N TYR A 23 44.49 -45.48 19.13
CA TYR A 23 44.51 -44.84 20.44
C TYR A 23 45.16 -43.45 20.39
N LEU A 24 46.27 -43.28 19.67
CA LEU A 24 46.91 -41.97 19.47
C LEU A 24 46.05 -41.03 18.62
N LYS A 25 45.29 -41.56 17.65
CA LYS A 25 44.30 -40.79 16.89
C LYS A 25 43.14 -40.35 17.79
N ALA A 26 42.57 -41.25 18.58
CA ALA A 26 41.52 -40.94 19.55
C ALA A 26 41.98 -39.97 20.66
N LYS A 27 43.26 -40.00 21.04
CA LYS A 27 43.85 -39.05 22.01
C LYS A 27 44.14 -37.67 21.39
N ARG A 28 44.27 -37.59 20.06
CA ARG A 28 44.45 -36.34 19.30
C ARG A 28 43.14 -35.75 18.81
N GLU A 29 42.10 -36.57 18.66
CA GLU A 29 40.71 -36.11 18.62
C GLU A 29 40.40 -35.56 20.01
N LYS A 30 40.54 -34.24 20.16
CA LYS A 30 39.92 -33.55 21.29
C LYS A 30 38.44 -33.97 21.31
N PRO A 31 37.88 -34.45 22.43
CA PRO A 31 36.46 -34.69 22.48
C PRO A 31 35.73 -33.37 22.15
N ASP A 32 34.68 -33.45 21.33
CA ASP A 32 33.77 -32.35 20.92
C ASP A 32 33.02 -31.68 22.10
N ILE A 33 33.57 -31.75 23.31
CA ILE A 33 33.03 -31.17 24.53
C ILE A 33 33.39 -29.68 24.64
N GLU A 34 34.48 -29.20 24.01
CA GLU A 34 34.83 -27.77 24.01
C GLU A 34 33.96 -26.90 23.07
N LEU A 35 33.11 -27.48 22.22
CA LEU A 35 32.20 -26.72 21.35
C LEU A 35 30.80 -26.47 21.95
N SER A 36 30.47 -27.05 23.11
CA SER A 36 29.13 -26.91 23.71
C SER A 36 28.91 -25.62 24.52
N ASP A 37 29.96 -24.86 24.83
CA ASP A 37 29.87 -23.72 25.77
C ASP A 37 29.92 -22.33 25.12
N LYS A 38 30.13 -22.23 23.80
CA LYS A 38 30.09 -20.91 23.14
C LYS A 38 28.64 -20.49 22.90
N LEU A 39 28.21 -19.42 23.57
CA LEU A 39 26.96 -18.74 23.27
C LEU A 39 27.01 -18.24 21.81
N THR A 40 26.15 -18.77 20.95
CA THR A 40 25.96 -18.29 19.57
C THR A 40 24.64 -17.53 19.47
N LEU A 41 24.46 -16.74 18.40
CA LEU A 41 23.18 -16.05 18.15
C LEU A 41 21.98 -17.02 18.12
N ASP A 42 22.16 -18.21 17.54
CA ASP A 42 21.10 -19.22 17.50
C ASP A 42 20.82 -19.80 18.90
N ARG A 43 21.85 -19.95 19.74
CA ARG A 43 21.66 -20.38 21.13
C ARG A 43 20.92 -19.32 21.94
N ILE A 44 21.22 -18.03 21.76
CA ILE A 44 20.48 -16.93 22.38
C ILE A 44 19.03 -16.93 21.91
N LEU A 45 18.79 -17.10 20.61
CA LEU A 45 17.45 -17.19 20.06
C LEU A 45 16.65 -18.31 20.72
N GLU A 46 17.24 -19.49 20.91
CA GLU A 46 16.59 -20.59 21.63
C GLU A 46 16.32 -20.25 23.10
N ILE A 47 17.29 -19.69 23.83
CA ILE A 47 17.10 -19.27 25.23
C ILE A 47 15.94 -18.28 25.34
N VAL A 48 15.92 -17.24 24.49
CA VAL A 48 14.87 -16.24 24.45
C VAL A 48 13.50 -16.86 24.15
N LYS A 49 13.42 -17.80 23.20
CA LYS A 49 12.18 -18.53 22.90
C LYS A 49 11.67 -19.27 24.13
N TYR A 50 12.53 -20.01 24.83
CA TYR A 50 12.17 -20.75 26.03
C TYR A 50 11.74 -19.81 27.15
N SER A 51 12.50 -18.76 27.45
CA SER A 51 12.18 -17.79 28.49
C SER A 51 10.86 -17.07 28.24
N LEU A 52 10.61 -16.60 27.01
CA LEU A 52 9.33 -15.96 26.67
C LEU A 52 8.15 -16.93 26.72
N ALA A 53 8.34 -18.19 26.31
CA ALA A 53 7.30 -19.21 26.43
C ALA A 53 7.00 -19.54 27.90
N ASP A 54 8.01 -19.55 28.75
CA ASP A 54 7.88 -19.82 30.18
C ASP A 54 7.11 -18.71 30.90
N MET A 55 7.37 -17.44 30.56
CA MET A 55 6.61 -16.29 31.09
C MET A 55 5.10 -16.35 30.81
N VAL A 56 4.68 -17.09 29.78
CA VAL A 56 3.27 -17.25 29.42
C VAL A 56 2.61 -18.40 30.20
N LYS A 57 3.37 -19.39 30.70
CA LYS A 57 2.82 -20.52 31.46
C LYS A 57 2.27 -20.09 32.82
N ASP A 58 1.23 -20.80 33.27
CA ASP A 58 0.60 -20.54 34.56
C ASP A 58 1.45 -21.04 35.74
N GLU A 59 1.85 -20.10 36.60
CA GLU A 59 2.38 -20.39 37.94
C GLU A 59 1.28 -20.29 39.00
N SER A 60 1.36 -21.15 40.01
CA SER A 60 0.49 -21.12 41.18
C SER A 60 0.95 -20.02 42.15
N PHE A 61 0.18 -18.95 42.25
CA PHE A 61 0.45 -17.84 43.17
C PHE A 61 -0.10 -18.15 44.57
N ALA A 62 0.55 -19.04 45.30
CA ALA A 62 0.22 -19.30 46.70
C ALA A 62 1.06 -18.38 47.62
N GLY A 63 0.40 -17.45 48.33
CA GLY A 63 1.00 -16.74 49.47
C GLY A 63 1.46 -15.28 49.26
N LEU A 64 1.00 -14.57 48.22
CA LEU A 64 1.26 -13.13 48.03
C LEU A 64 0.17 -12.26 48.68
N ALA A 65 0.54 -11.06 49.15
CA ALA A 65 -0.41 -10.05 49.63
C ALA A 65 -1.26 -9.46 48.47
N ASP A 66 -2.50 -9.04 48.76
CA ASP A 66 -3.49 -8.68 47.73
C ASP A 66 -3.04 -7.56 46.77
N GLU A 67 -2.36 -6.51 47.26
CA GLU A 67 -1.88 -5.41 46.42
C GLU A 67 -0.69 -5.79 45.52
N GLU A 68 0.29 -6.53 46.07
CA GLU A 68 1.44 -7.02 45.30
C GLU A 68 0.99 -8.04 44.24
N PHE A 69 0.03 -8.89 44.59
CA PHE A 69 -0.60 -9.85 43.70
C PHE A 69 -1.30 -9.14 42.52
N GLU A 70 -2.11 -8.12 42.77
CA GLU A 70 -2.76 -7.35 41.69
C GLU A 70 -1.74 -6.71 40.73
N SER A 71 -0.65 -6.15 41.26
CA SER A 71 0.38 -5.48 40.46
C SER A 71 1.12 -6.46 39.55
N LEU A 72 1.48 -7.64 40.07
CA LEU A 72 2.13 -8.72 39.34
C LEU A 72 1.20 -9.31 38.28
N TYR A 73 -0.08 -9.50 38.63
CA TYR A 73 -1.10 -9.96 37.69
C TYR A 73 -1.25 -8.99 36.52
N LYS A 74 -1.40 -7.68 36.78
CA LYS A 74 -1.50 -6.65 35.73
C LYS A 74 -0.25 -6.58 34.87
N ARG A 75 0.95 -6.77 35.44
CA ARG A 75 2.21 -6.83 34.67
C ARG A 75 2.25 -8.06 33.77
N ARG A 76 1.91 -9.24 34.28
CA ARG A 76 1.90 -10.50 33.52
C ARG A 76 0.86 -10.45 32.39
N ALA A 77 -0.35 -9.95 32.67
CA ALA A 77 -1.38 -9.76 31.67
C ALA A 77 -0.90 -8.87 30.51
N ARG A 78 -0.21 -7.76 30.80
CA ARG A 78 0.39 -6.90 29.77
C ARG A 78 1.45 -7.62 28.92
N ILE A 79 2.29 -8.46 29.53
CA ILE A 79 3.32 -9.23 28.81
C ILE A 79 2.66 -10.27 27.89
N ILE A 80 1.67 -11.01 28.40
CA ILE A 80 0.92 -12.00 27.62
C ILE A 80 0.24 -11.32 26.43
N ASP A 81 -0.44 -10.20 26.68
CA ASP A 81 -1.08 -9.39 25.63
C ASP A 81 -0.06 -8.94 24.58
N ALA A 82 1.09 -8.39 25.00
CA ALA A 82 2.14 -7.96 24.07
C ALA A 82 2.70 -9.13 23.22
N ILE A 83 2.95 -10.30 23.82
CA ILE A 83 3.45 -11.48 23.10
C ILE A 83 2.41 -11.98 22.07
N GLN A 84 1.12 -11.93 22.42
CA GLN A 84 0.02 -12.32 21.53
C GLN A 84 -0.20 -11.30 20.41
N ASN A 85 -0.03 -10.01 20.69
CA ASN A 85 -0.35 -8.92 19.75
C ASN A 85 0.82 -8.52 18.85
N CYS A 86 2.07 -8.76 19.26
CA CYS A 86 3.24 -8.36 18.48
C CYS A 86 3.31 -9.04 17.09
N VAL A 87 2.78 -10.26 16.96
CA VAL A 87 2.75 -11.01 15.68
C VAL A 87 1.81 -10.39 14.64
N TYR A 88 0.92 -9.48 15.05
CA TYR A 88 0.06 -8.71 14.17
C TYR A 88 0.71 -7.39 13.71
N GLY A 89 1.94 -7.11 14.16
CA GLY A 89 2.65 -5.88 13.81
C GLY A 89 2.14 -4.65 14.57
N ILE A 90 1.67 -4.85 15.81
CA ILE A 90 1.30 -3.75 16.70
C ILE A 90 2.58 -3.16 17.30
N ASP A 91 2.88 -1.89 16.98
CA ASP A 91 4.15 -1.24 17.33
C ASP A 91 4.39 -1.21 18.85
N SER A 92 3.36 -0.90 19.65
CA SER A 92 3.47 -0.88 21.12
C SER A 92 3.77 -2.27 21.71
N ALA A 93 3.09 -3.30 21.22
CA ALA A 93 3.34 -4.69 21.63
C ALA A 93 4.74 -5.16 21.22
N LYS A 94 5.20 -4.78 20.02
CA LYS A 94 6.55 -5.07 19.55
C LYS A 94 7.60 -4.46 20.48
N LEU A 95 7.47 -3.18 20.83
CA LEU A 95 8.43 -2.50 21.72
C LEU A 95 8.55 -3.22 23.07
N ILE A 96 7.42 -3.59 23.68
CA ILE A 96 7.40 -4.36 24.94
C ILE A 96 8.15 -5.69 24.78
N VAL A 97 7.89 -6.43 23.71
CA VAL A 97 8.55 -7.73 23.47
C VAL A 97 10.05 -7.53 23.19
N GLN A 98 10.44 -6.50 22.45
CA GLN A 98 11.84 -6.18 22.22
C GLN A 98 12.57 -5.81 23.52
N ASP A 99 11.94 -5.04 24.42
CA ASP A 99 12.50 -4.71 25.74
C ASP A 99 12.66 -5.95 26.63
N LEU A 100 11.71 -6.89 26.57
CA LEU A 100 11.82 -8.18 27.27
C LEU A 100 13.00 -9.00 26.72
N ILE A 101 13.12 -9.10 25.40
CA ILE A 101 14.25 -9.78 24.74
C ILE A 101 15.57 -9.12 25.13
N ARG A 102 15.61 -7.78 25.10
CA ARG A 102 16.77 -6.99 25.48
C ARG A 102 17.21 -7.26 26.93
N SER A 103 16.25 -7.33 27.84
CA SER A 103 16.52 -7.62 29.26
C SER A 103 17.10 -9.03 29.43
N LEU A 104 16.51 -10.03 28.76
CA LEU A 104 17.01 -11.40 28.79
C LEU A 104 18.42 -11.53 28.21
N ILE A 105 18.72 -10.81 27.13
CA ILE A 105 20.06 -10.81 26.53
C ILE A 105 21.06 -10.09 27.44
N ALA A 106 20.67 -8.98 28.09
CA ALA A 106 21.52 -8.25 29.02
C ALA A 106 21.92 -9.09 30.26
N ASP A 107 21.00 -9.93 30.75
CA ASP A 107 21.28 -10.85 31.85
C ASP A 107 22.33 -11.91 31.49
N LEU A 108 22.36 -12.33 30.21
CA LEU A 108 23.31 -13.29 29.67
C LEU A 108 24.65 -12.66 29.28
N LEU A 109 24.62 -11.47 28.68
CA LEU A 109 25.76 -10.77 28.10
C LEU A 109 25.94 -9.42 28.80
N LYS A 110 26.80 -9.38 29.81
CA LYS A 110 26.93 -8.22 30.70
C LYS A 110 27.91 -7.16 30.19
N THR A 111 28.82 -7.56 29.32
CA THR A 111 29.91 -6.72 28.81
C THR A 111 29.92 -6.63 27.28
N GLU A 112 30.66 -5.66 26.74
CA GLU A 112 30.87 -5.54 25.29
C GLU A 112 31.56 -6.77 24.71
N GLU A 113 32.54 -7.32 25.45
CA GLU A 113 33.25 -8.53 25.04
C GLU A 113 32.31 -9.74 24.92
N ASP A 114 31.35 -9.90 25.84
CA ASP A 114 30.36 -10.97 25.78
C ASP A 114 29.51 -10.87 24.51
N ILE A 115 29.10 -9.65 24.14
CA ILE A 115 28.33 -9.43 22.90
C ILE A 115 29.19 -9.75 21.67
N LEU A 116 30.42 -9.25 21.62
CA LEU A 116 31.32 -9.46 20.47
C LEU A 116 31.74 -10.92 20.29
N GLN A 117 31.74 -11.72 21.36
CA GLN A 117 31.94 -13.18 21.27
C GLN A 117 30.77 -13.90 20.57
N VAL A 118 29.55 -13.40 20.75
CA VAL A 118 28.34 -13.95 20.14
C VAL A 118 28.18 -13.46 18.70
N PHE A 119 28.41 -12.17 18.49
CA PHE A 119 28.24 -11.50 17.21
C PHE A 119 29.26 -10.36 17.06
N ASP A 120 30.21 -10.53 16.14
CA ASP A 120 31.25 -9.54 15.88
C ASP A 120 30.72 -8.37 15.04
N PHE A 121 30.34 -7.28 15.72
CA PHE A 121 29.90 -6.03 15.10
C PHE A 121 31.03 -5.24 14.41
N HIS A 122 32.29 -5.57 14.70
CA HIS A 122 33.47 -4.92 14.12
C HIS A 122 34.10 -5.74 12.99
N ALA A 123 33.43 -6.82 12.57
CA ALA A 123 33.86 -7.64 11.46
C ALA A 123 34.01 -6.81 10.18
N ARG A 124 35.14 -6.97 9.47
CA ARG A 124 35.41 -6.27 8.20
C ARG A 124 34.31 -6.46 7.16
N ASN A 125 33.73 -7.66 7.14
CA ASN A 125 32.65 -8.05 6.22
C ASN A 125 31.32 -8.20 6.97
N LEU A 126 30.97 -7.22 7.79
CA LEU A 126 29.66 -7.17 8.44
C LEU A 126 28.54 -7.20 7.38
N ASP A 127 27.55 -8.05 7.61
CA ASP A 127 26.41 -8.23 6.69
C ASP A 127 25.64 -6.92 6.48
N GLN A 128 25.28 -6.62 5.23
CA GLN A 128 24.62 -5.36 4.86
C GLN A 128 23.28 -5.18 5.57
N ARG A 129 22.58 -6.27 5.92
CA ARG A 129 21.34 -6.18 6.70
C ARG A 129 21.62 -5.64 8.10
N VAL A 130 22.72 -6.05 8.74
CA VAL A 130 23.08 -5.56 10.08
C VAL A 130 23.52 -4.10 10.01
N LYS A 131 24.30 -3.73 8.98
CA LYS A 131 24.62 -2.31 8.70
C LYS A 131 23.35 -1.49 8.54
N PHE A 132 22.36 -1.99 7.81
CA PHE A 132 21.06 -1.34 7.64
C PHE A 132 20.32 -1.18 8.98
N GLU A 133 20.27 -2.19 9.85
CA GLU A 133 19.65 -2.05 11.18
C GLU A 133 20.37 -1.01 12.04
N ILE A 134 21.70 -0.94 11.99
CA ILE A 134 22.49 0.09 12.71
C ILE A 134 22.15 1.48 12.16
N LEU A 135 22.14 1.65 10.83
CA LEU A 135 21.76 2.93 10.21
C LEU A 135 20.34 3.32 10.64
N MET A 136 19.37 2.41 10.53
CA MET A 136 17.99 2.67 10.93
C MET A 136 17.86 2.99 12.42
N TYR A 137 18.64 2.36 13.30
CA TYR A 137 18.66 2.68 14.73
C TYR A 137 18.99 4.16 14.97
N TYR A 138 20.00 4.69 14.30
CA TYR A 138 20.39 6.09 14.43
C TYR A 138 19.42 7.05 13.75
N TYR A 139 19.02 6.78 12.50
CA TYR A 139 18.06 7.63 11.79
C TYR A 139 16.69 7.68 12.47
N LYS A 140 16.23 6.58 13.10
CA LYS A 140 14.97 6.56 13.85
C LYS A 140 14.99 7.47 15.07
N LYS A 141 16.15 7.70 15.69
CA LYS A 141 16.27 8.62 16.83
C LYS A 141 16.01 10.08 16.44
N THR A 142 16.39 10.47 15.22
CA THR A 142 16.23 11.85 14.74
C THR A 142 14.96 12.06 13.92
N HIS A 143 14.53 11.06 13.14
CA HIS A 143 13.44 11.19 12.16
C HIS A 143 12.25 10.25 12.39
N GLY A 144 12.26 9.44 13.45
CA GLY A 144 11.16 8.52 13.75
C GLY A 144 10.84 7.57 12.60
N LYS A 145 9.59 7.58 12.12
CA LYS A 145 9.14 6.72 11.00
C LYS A 145 9.61 7.20 9.62
N ASP A 146 10.15 8.42 9.51
CA ASP A 146 10.68 8.96 8.27
C ASP A 146 12.16 8.62 8.05
N ALA A 147 12.78 7.86 8.96
CA ALA A 147 14.19 7.46 8.93
C ALA A 147 14.68 6.93 7.57
N LEU A 148 13.95 5.99 6.97
CA LEU A 148 14.30 5.44 5.66
C LEU A 148 14.11 6.46 4.53
N ALA A 149 13.05 7.29 4.60
CA ALA A 149 12.79 8.32 3.60
C ALA A 149 13.93 9.36 3.59
N GLU A 150 14.38 9.79 4.77
CA GLU A 150 15.51 10.70 4.94
C GLU A 150 16.80 10.11 4.38
N MET A 151 17.13 8.86 4.72
CA MET A 151 18.32 8.20 4.17
C MET A 151 18.27 8.10 2.64
N ILE A 152 17.10 7.79 2.06
CA ILE A 152 16.93 7.73 0.59
C ILE A 152 17.14 9.10 -0.05
N ASN A 153 16.65 10.17 0.58
CA ASN A 153 16.76 11.54 0.08
C ASN A 153 18.19 12.07 0.20
N GLU A 154 18.81 11.92 1.37
CA GLU A 154 20.16 12.38 1.68
C GLU A 154 21.18 11.82 0.69
N TYR A 155 21.12 10.50 0.43
CA TYR A 155 22.05 9.81 -0.46
C TYR A 155 21.55 9.62 -1.89
N ARG A 156 20.41 10.25 -2.24
CA ARG A 156 19.78 10.13 -3.57
C ARG A 156 19.70 8.68 -4.05
N LEU A 157 19.20 7.79 -3.19
CA LEU A 157 19.15 6.35 -3.44
C LEU A 157 18.09 5.98 -4.48
N ALA A 158 17.08 6.84 -4.69
CA ALA A 158 16.01 6.67 -5.69
C ALA A 158 16.38 7.22 -7.09
N ARG A 159 17.68 7.32 -7.41
CA ARG A 159 18.20 7.72 -8.72
C ARG A 159 18.11 6.59 -9.74
N GLU A 160 17.98 6.93 -11.02
CA GLU A 160 18.04 5.96 -12.12
C GLU A 160 19.42 5.32 -12.20
N ARG A 161 19.42 4.02 -12.52
CA ARG A 161 20.62 3.18 -12.63
C ARG A 161 20.52 2.24 -13.82
N TYR A 162 21.66 1.97 -14.43
CA TYR A 162 21.81 1.08 -15.59
C TYR A 162 22.68 -0.11 -15.17
N GLU A 163 22.13 -0.94 -14.28
CA GLU A 163 22.88 -2.02 -13.63
C GLU A 163 22.24 -3.41 -13.84
N ILE A 164 21.00 -3.46 -14.34
CA ILE A 164 20.25 -4.70 -14.56
C ILE A 164 20.45 -5.17 -16.01
N GLU A 165 20.43 -6.49 -16.21
CA GLU A 165 20.54 -7.14 -17.53
C GLU A 165 21.76 -6.66 -18.33
N ASP A 166 21.54 -6.13 -19.53
CA ASP A 166 22.58 -5.62 -20.45
C ASP A 166 22.96 -4.17 -20.17
N LYS A 167 22.41 -3.57 -19.09
CA LYS A 167 22.62 -2.17 -18.70
C LYS A 167 22.11 -1.16 -19.73
N SER A 168 21.20 -1.55 -20.62
CA SER A 168 20.61 -0.64 -21.62
C SER A 168 19.42 0.15 -21.08
N GLN A 169 18.70 -0.39 -20.09
CA GLN A 169 17.46 0.20 -19.57
C GLN A 169 17.65 0.79 -18.17
N PRO A 170 16.95 1.92 -17.86
CA PRO A 170 16.96 2.49 -16.53
C PRO A 170 16.19 1.60 -15.54
N SER A 171 16.70 1.53 -14.32
CA SER A 171 16.15 0.79 -13.20
C SER A 171 16.40 1.52 -11.89
N TYR A 172 15.71 1.12 -10.82
CA TYR A 172 15.90 1.68 -9.48
C TYR A 172 16.29 0.57 -8.51
N LEU A 173 17.45 0.70 -7.86
CA LEU A 173 17.92 -0.25 -6.86
C LEU A 173 18.78 0.42 -5.79
N ILE A 174 18.83 -0.21 -4.61
CA ILE A 174 19.80 0.07 -3.55
C ILE A 174 20.67 -1.17 -3.43
N SER A 175 21.96 -1.02 -3.72
CA SER A 175 22.92 -2.11 -3.77
C SER A 175 23.54 -2.37 -2.40
N ASN A 176 24.36 -3.42 -2.32
CA ASN A 176 25.16 -3.70 -1.11
C ASN A 176 26.18 -2.57 -0.88
N GLU A 177 26.79 -2.11 -1.96
CA GLU A 177 27.82 -1.08 -1.97
C GLU A 177 27.27 0.27 -1.48
N ASP A 178 26.02 0.61 -1.77
CA ASP A 178 25.39 1.82 -1.23
C ASP A 178 25.30 1.75 0.30
N ILE A 179 24.84 0.63 0.86
CA ILE A 179 24.73 0.45 2.31
C ILE A 179 26.12 0.44 2.96
N ASP A 180 27.09 -0.21 2.32
CA ASP A 180 28.47 -0.26 2.79
C ASP A 180 29.11 1.14 2.82
N ALA A 181 28.87 1.95 1.78
CA ALA A 181 29.37 3.32 1.70
C ALA A 181 28.74 4.22 2.77
N ILE A 182 27.41 4.19 2.92
CA ILE A 182 26.70 5.01 3.92
C ILE A 182 27.16 4.64 5.34
N TYR A 183 27.27 3.34 5.62
CA TYR A 183 27.72 2.86 6.91
C TYR A 183 29.15 3.32 7.24
N ALA A 184 30.07 3.21 6.27
CA ALA A 184 31.45 3.65 6.44
C ALA A 184 31.58 5.18 6.59
N GLU A 185 30.76 5.95 5.88
CA GLU A 185 30.74 7.41 5.98
C GLU A 185 30.19 7.89 7.33
N LYS A 186 29.05 7.33 7.78
CA LYS A 186 28.44 7.73 9.06
C LYS A 186 29.30 7.35 10.25
N ASN A 187 30.01 6.21 10.17
CA ASN A 187 30.97 5.74 11.18
C ASN A 187 30.44 5.86 12.62
N TYR A 188 29.20 5.43 12.84
CA TYR A 188 28.56 5.54 14.15
C TYR A 188 29.27 4.70 15.21
N GLU A 189 29.35 5.23 16.43
CA GLU A 189 29.91 4.53 17.57
C GLU A 189 28.98 3.38 18.02
N LEU A 190 29.54 2.21 18.33
CA LEU A 190 28.80 1.03 18.75
C LEU A 190 29.11 0.71 20.21
N THR A 191 28.46 1.43 21.12
CA THR A 191 28.56 1.13 22.56
C THR A 191 27.85 -0.17 22.92
N TYR A 192 28.15 -0.75 24.09
CA TYR A 192 27.43 -1.89 24.68
C TYR A 192 25.91 -1.82 24.48
N HIS A 193 25.31 -0.69 24.85
CA HIS A 193 23.86 -0.51 24.79
C HIS A 193 23.32 -0.52 23.36
N VAL A 194 24.06 0.06 22.41
CA VAL A 194 23.69 0.05 21.00
C VAL A 194 23.77 -1.36 20.43
N MET A 195 24.87 -2.07 20.69
CA MET A 195 25.03 -3.45 20.22
C MET A 195 23.96 -4.37 20.81
N LEU A 196 23.64 -4.21 22.09
CA LEU A 196 22.57 -4.93 22.77
C LEU A 196 21.20 -4.66 22.14
N ASP A 197 20.88 -3.40 21.83
CA ASP A 197 19.63 -3.01 21.15
C ASP A 197 19.53 -3.67 19.76
N ILE A 198 20.59 -3.59 18.94
CA ILE A 198 20.62 -4.18 17.60
C ILE A 198 20.50 -5.71 17.65
N LEU A 199 21.20 -6.35 18.60
CA LEU A 199 21.08 -7.79 18.82
C LEU A 199 19.66 -8.20 19.20
N SER A 200 18.99 -7.41 20.05
CA SER A 200 17.60 -7.62 20.44
C SER A 200 16.65 -7.49 19.26
N VAL A 201 16.87 -6.49 18.38
CA VAL A 201 16.12 -6.34 17.13
C VAL A 201 16.30 -7.58 16.25
N MET A 202 17.53 -8.03 16.05
CA MET A 202 17.84 -9.22 15.23
C MET A 202 17.17 -10.49 15.76
N VAL A 203 17.19 -10.73 17.08
CA VAL A 203 16.52 -11.88 17.70
C VAL A 203 15.00 -11.77 17.54
N TYR A 204 14.42 -10.58 17.78
CA TYR A 204 12.99 -10.34 17.59
C TYR A 204 12.56 -10.65 16.15
N GLN A 205 13.29 -10.15 15.15
CA GLN A 205 13.00 -10.34 13.72
C GLN A 205 12.95 -11.83 13.31
N ARG A 206 13.85 -12.65 13.87
CA ARG A 206 13.92 -14.10 13.63
C ARG A 206 12.83 -14.88 14.37
N TYR A 207 12.34 -14.38 15.50
CA TYR A 207 11.36 -15.10 16.32
C TYR A 207 9.91 -14.67 16.06
N LYS A 208 9.56 -13.43 16.44
CA LYS A 208 8.18 -12.91 16.43
C LYS A 208 7.92 -11.88 15.33
N GLY A 209 8.97 -11.21 14.87
CA GLY A 209 8.90 -10.18 13.84
C GLY A 209 8.78 -10.72 12.41
N PHE A 210 8.70 -9.79 11.47
CA PHE A 210 8.52 -10.07 10.04
C PHE A 210 9.84 -10.26 9.27
N GLY A 211 10.85 -10.85 9.92
CA GLY A 211 12.13 -11.14 9.27
C GLY A 211 12.84 -9.87 8.78
N VAL A 212 13.36 -9.91 7.55
CA VAL A 212 14.14 -8.79 6.96
C VAL A 212 13.33 -7.52 6.70
N VAL A 213 12.00 -7.63 6.59
CA VAL A 213 11.12 -6.51 6.29
C VAL A 213 10.50 -5.89 7.55
N ASP A 214 10.86 -6.37 8.73
CA ASP A 214 10.28 -5.93 9.99
C ASP A 214 10.53 -4.45 10.26
N THR A 215 11.78 -3.99 10.12
CA THR A 215 12.15 -2.57 10.23
C THR A 215 11.59 -1.76 9.06
N LEU A 216 11.63 -2.31 7.84
CA LEU A 216 11.07 -1.67 6.63
C LEU A 216 9.58 -1.34 6.78
N ARG A 217 8.80 -2.27 7.35
CA ARG A 217 7.35 -2.15 7.55
C ARG A 217 6.98 -0.96 8.43
N GLU A 218 7.82 -0.58 9.38
CA GLU A 218 7.54 0.52 10.31
C GLU A 218 7.67 1.90 9.68
N MET A 219 8.39 2.00 8.57
CA MET A 219 8.75 3.27 7.94
C MET A 219 7.55 3.88 7.19
N ASN A 220 7.56 5.20 7.06
CA ASN A 220 6.61 5.96 6.23
C ASN A 220 6.95 5.81 4.74
N ILE A 221 6.58 4.66 4.18
CA ILE A 221 6.74 4.30 2.76
C ILE A 221 5.37 4.06 2.13
N ASN A 222 5.27 4.06 0.79
CA ASN A 222 3.98 3.78 0.13
C ASN A 222 3.63 2.28 0.14
N GLY A 223 4.62 1.40 0.26
CA GLY A 223 4.44 -0.03 0.31
C GLY A 223 5.72 -0.80 0.07
N PHE A 224 5.63 -2.13 0.10
CA PHE A 224 6.71 -3.01 -0.31
C PHE A 224 6.14 -4.34 -0.81
N ASN A 225 6.91 -5.08 -1.58
CA ASN A 225 6.56 -6.46 -1.95
C ASN A 225 7.75 -7.38 -1.82
N CYS A 226 7.47 -8.67 -1.64
CA CYS A 226 8.48 -9.71 -1.52
C CYS A 226 8.13 -10.91 -2.40
N GLY A 227 9.16 -11.63 -2.87
CA GLY A 227 8.99 -12.91 -3.60
C GLY A 227 8.63 -12.77 -5.07
N THR A 228 9.08 -11.69 -5.71
CA THR A 228 8.78 -11.26 -7.08
C THR A 228 10.02 -11.22 -8.00
N SER A 229 11.19 -11.63 -7.53
CA SER A 229 12.46 -11.56 -8.27
C SER A 229 13.45 -12.64 -7.85
N GLY A 230 14.39 -12.97 -8.74
CA GLY A 230 15.39 -14.02 -8.54
C GLY A 230 14.93 -15.39 -9.05
N SER A 231 15.88 -16.22 -9.44
CA SER A 231 15.66 -17.55 -10.02
C SER A 231 15.20 -18.53 -8.96
N ILE A 232 13.99 -19.08 -9.17
CA ILE A 232 13.41 -20.14 -8.35
C ILE A 232 14.14 -21.47 -8.61
N LEU A 233 14.43 -21.77 -9.87
CA LEU A 233 15.14 -23.01 -10.25
C LEU A 233 16.57 -23.05 -9.67
N SER A 234 17.31 -21.95 -9.73
CA SER A 234 18.65 -21.87 -9.14
C SER A 234 18.61 -21.94 -7.60
N ALA A 235 17.54 -21.43 -6.98
CA ALA A 235 17.31 -21.58 -5.54
C ALA A 235 17.06 -23.03 -5.15
N LEU A 236 16.22 -23.76 -5.91
CA LEU A 236 15.88 -25.16 -5.66
C LEU A 236 17.05 -26.12 -5.94
N LEU A 237 17.76 -25.92 -7.06
CA LEU A 237 18.81 -26.81 -7.52
C LEU A 237 20.17 -26.54 -6.85
N ASN A 238 20.32 -25.40 -6.15
CA ASN A 238 21.60 -24.88 -5.68
C ASN A 238 22.70 -24.84 -6.76
N LYS A 239 22.29 -24.76 -8.03
CA LYS A 239 23.16 -24.61 -9.19
C LYS A 239 23.30 -23.14 -9.55
N ASP A 240 24.49 -22.78 -10.04
CA ASP A 240 24.93 -21.45 -10.45
C ASP A 240 25.02 -20.41 -9.32
N LYS A 241 26.26 -20.05 -8.97
CA LYS A 241 26.55 -19.00 -7.97
C LYS A 241 26.28 -17.59 -8.49
N ASP A 242 26.28 -17.40 -9.81
CA ASP A 242 26.19 -16.08 -10.44
C ASP A 242 24.75 -15.60 -10.66
N ILE A 243 23.75 -16.48 -10.52
CA ILE A 243 22.34 -16.13 -10.70
C ILE A 243 21.74 -15.72 -9.35
N MET A 244 21.09 -14.55 -9.33
CA MET A 244 20.34 -14.09 -8.17
C MET A 244 19.21 -15.07 -7.84
N LYS A 245 19.17 -15.60 -6.63
CA LYS A 245 18.18 -16.59 -6.17
C LYS A 245 16.90 -15.91 -5.66
N ALA A 246 15.75 -16.59 -5.81
CA ALA A 246 14.41 -16.10 -5.44
C ALA A 246 14.27 -15.49 -4.02
N PRO A 247 14.96 -15.97 -2.96
CA PRO A 247 14.88 -15.34 -1.63
C PRO A 247 15.41 -13.89 -1.56
N ARG A 248 16.16 -13.41 -2.57
CA ARG A 248 16.60 -12.01 -2.69
C ARG A 248 15.59 -11.19 -3.49
N SER A 249 14.44 -10.99 -2.87
CA SER A 249 13.32 -10.32 -3.53
C SER A 249 12.57 -9.43 -2.57
N VAL A 250 13.12 -8.27 -2.27
CA VAL A 250 12.41 -7.22 -1.53
C VAL A 250 12.41 -5.96 -2.37
N TRP A 251 11.22 -5.47 -2.69
CA TRP A 251 11.01 -4.25 -3.46
C TRP A 251 10.28 -3.23 -2.61
N LEU A 252 10.85 -2.02 -2.56
CA LEU A 252 10.27 -0.86 -1.90
C LEU A 252 9.45 -0.06 -2.90
N TYR A 253 8.21 0.30 -2.54
CA TYR A 253 7.44 1.30 -3.25
C TYR A 253 7.54 2.64 -2.51
N PHE A 254 8.23 3.60 -3.11
CA PHE A 254 8.54 4.90 -2.51
C PHE A 254 8.42 6.03 -3.53
N ASN A 255 7.59 7.04 -3.22
CA ASN A 255 7.31 8.21 -4.04
C ASN A 255 7.03 7.88 -5.52
N GLY A 256 6.22 6.85 -5.76
CA GLY A 256 5.83 6.43 -7.12
C GLY A 256 6.84 5.52 -7.83
N LYS A 257 7.99 5.23 -7.22
CA LYS A 257 9.05 4.37 -7.79
C LYS A 257 9.11 3.02 -7.09
N TYR A 258 9.37 1.96 -7.85
CA TYR A 258 9.68 0.63 -7.33
C TYR A 258 11.20 0.43 -7.30
N ILE A 259 11.76 0.32 -6.10
CA ILE A 259 13.20 0.26 -5.84
C ILE A 259 13.56 -1.13 -5.31
N HIS A 260 14.47 -1.84 -6.00
CA HIS A 260 14.93 -3.15 -5.55
C HIS A 260 15.95 -3.02 -4.40
N LEU A 261 15.62 -3.53 -3.22
CA LEU A 261 16.51 -3.56 -2.06
C LEU A 261 17.41 -4.80 -2.10
N ARG A 262 18.43 -4.78 -2.95
CA ARG A 262 19.29 -5.95 -3.24
C ARG A 262 20.05 -6.47 -2.02
N PHE A 263 20.24 -5.62 -1.01
CA PHE A 263 20.91 -5.95 0.25
C PHE A 263 20.03 -6.75 1.22
N LEU A 264 18.71 -6.85 1.00
CA LEU A 264 17.82 -7.66 1.83
C LEU A 264 17.56 -9.04 1.19
N THR A 265 17.60 -10.09 2.03
CA THR A 265 17.44 -11.48 1.60
C THR A 265 16.81 -12.35 2.68
N PHE A 266 15.77 -13.10 2.34
CA PHE A 266 15.15 -14.06 3.26
C PHE A 266 16.02 -15.30 3.50
N ASN A 267 17.06 -15.50 2.69
CA ASN A 267 18.00 -16.63 2.70
C ASN A 267 17.40 -17.99 2.34
N SER A 268 16.16 -18.28 2.75
CA SER A 268 15.45 -19.50 2.40
C SER A 268 13.98 -19.25 2.07
N GLU A 269 13.37 -20.22 1.37
CA GLU A 269 11.94 -20.20 1.08
C GLU A 269 11.10 -20.32 2.36
N GLU A 270 11.55 -21.11 3.34
CA GLU A 270 10.83 -21.31 4.59
C GLU A 270 10.66 -20.02 5.38
N GLU A 271 11.69 -19.17 5.38
CA GLU A 271 11.64 -17.87 6.05
C GLU A 271 10.72 -16.90 5.31
N LEU A 272 10.78 -16.84 3.98
CA LEU A 272 9.83 -16.06 3.19
C LEU A 272 8.40 -16.53 3.44
N ARG A 273 8.14 -17.84 3.39
CA ARG A 273 6.83 -18.44 3.71
C ARG A 273 6.34 -18.03 5.09
N ARG A 274 7.20 -18.11 6.13
CA ARG A 274 6.87 -17.68 7.50
C ARG A 274 6.42 -16.22 7.52
N VAL A 275 7.19 -15.35 6.87
CA VAL A 275 6.92 -13.91 6.83
C VAL A 275 5.63 -13.60 6.05
N VAL A 276 5.41 -14.20 4.88
CA VAL A 276 4.17 -14.05 4.10
C VAL A 276 2.94 -14.43 4.94
N GLN A 277 2.99 -15.57 5.64
CA GLN A 277 1.89 -16.03 6.50
C GLN A 277 1.63 -15.10 7.69
N LEU A 278 2.68 -14.53 8.29
CA LEU A 278 2.52 -13.58 9.40
C LEU A 278 1.90 -12.26 8.93
N LEU A 279 2.37 -11.72 7.80
CA LEU A 279 1.89 -10.44 7.27
C LEU A 279 0.39 -10.45 6.94
N CYS A 280 -0.17 -11.59 6.55
CA CYS A 280 -1.59 -11.70 6.20
C CYS A 280 -2.50 -12.19 7.34
N ARG A 281 -1.99 -12.36 8.57
CA ARG A 281 -2.70 -13.06 9.67
C ARG A 281 -3.76 -12.23 10.41
N TYR A 282 -3.64 -10.90 10.41
CA TYR A 282 -4.51 -10.01 11.21
C TYR A 282 -6.00 -10.23 10.92
N ASN A 283 -6.87 -10.14 11.93
CA ASN A 283 -8.30 -10.51 11.85
C ASN A 283 -8.61 -11.98 11.48
N ASN A 284 -7.62 -12.87 11.45
CA ASN A 284 -7.78 -14.30 11.18
C ASN A 284 -8.62 -14.59 9.92
N PRO A 285 -8.17 -14.17 8.73
CA PRO A 285 -8.94 -14.28 7.47
C PRO A 285 -9.10 -15.73 6.97
N GLY A 286 -8.64 -16.71 7.75
CA GLY A 286 -8.47 -18.11 7.35
C GLY A 286 -7.06 -18.43 6.85
N PRO A 287 -6.72 -19.72 6.70
CA PRO A 287 -5.39 -20.16 6.27
C PRO A 287 -5.18 -19.99 4.76
N LEU A 288 -3.94 -19.69 4.37
CA LEU A 288 -3.49 -19.72 2.98
C LEU A 288 -3.15 -21.18 2.59
N THR A 289 -4.03 -21.80 1.81
CA THR A 289 -3.97 -23.24 1.45
C THR A 289 -3.78 -23.45 -0.04
N GLU A 290 -3.50 -24.67 -0.50
CA GLU A 290 -3.37 -24.95 -1.93
C GLU A 290 -4.67 -24.68 -2.70
N LYS A 291 -5.82 -24.93 -2.07
CA LYS A 291 -7.14 -24.63 -2.63
C LYS A 291 -7.44 -23.13 -2.65
N ARG A 292 -6.97 -22.41 -1.63
CA ARG A 292 -7.09 -20.94 -1.51
C ARG A 292 -5.70 -20.32 -1.65
N GLY A 293 -5.17 -20.38 -2.88
CA GLY A 293 -3.78 -20.01 -3.19
C GLY A 293 -3.46 -18.52 -3.13
N TYR A 294 -4.46 -17.66 -2.91
CA TYR A 294 -4.27 -16.23 -2.63
C TYR A 294 -5.16 -15.77 -1.48
N LEU A 295 -4.77 -14.68 -0.82
CA LEU A 295 -5.53 -14.07 0.26
C LEU A 295 -5.36 -12.54 0.23
N VAL A 296 -6.49 -11.83 0.21
CA VAL A 296 -6.54 -10.37 0.36
C VAL A 296 -7.00 -10.06 1.76
N ASN A 297 -6.25 -9.23 2.48
CA ASN A 297 -6.56 -8.83 3.85
C ASN A 297 -5.97 -7.45 4.17
N THR A 298 -6.21 -6.98 5.39
CA THR A 298 -5.68 -5.73 5.92
C THR A 298 -4.80 -6.03 7.14
N MET A 299 -3.70 -5.30 7.32
CA MET A 299 -2.84 -5.37 8.52
C MET A 299 -3.43 -4.54 9.68
N TYR A 300 -2.82 -4.63 10.86
CA TYR A 300 -3.19 -3.78 12.00
C TYR A 300 -3.11 -2.29 11.66
N ASP A 301 -2.05 -1.87 10.96
CA ASP A 301 -1.82 -0.48 10.53
C ASP A 301 -2.65 -0.07 9.30
N LYS A 302 -3.69 -0.83 8.96
CA LYS A 302 -4.59 -0.61 7.81
C LYS A 302 -3.95 -0.75 6.43
N SER A 303 -2.70 -1.22 6.36
CA SER A 303 -2.07 -1.57 5.08
C SER A 303 -2.81 -2.72 4.41
N ARG A 304 -3.05 -2.60 3.10
CA ARG A 304 -3.63 -3.69 2.29
C ARG A 304 -2.55 -4.74 2.03
N VAL A 305 -2.91 -6.01 2.16
CA VAL A 305 -2.04 -7.17 1.94
C VAL A 305 -2.68 -8.08 0.89
N LEU A 306 -1.93 -8.41 -0.14
CA LEU A 306 -2.19 -9.54 -1.02
C LEU A 306 -1.07 -10.56 -0.82
N ALA A 307 -1.42 -11.74 -0.33
CA ALA A 307 -0.50 -12.87 -0.18
C ALA A 307 -0.83 -13.95 -1.21
N LEU A 308 0.19 -14.55 -1.81
CA LEU A 308 0.07 -15.65 -2.75
C LEU A 308 1.00 -16.80 -2.38
N ARG A 309 0.61 -18.02 -2.77
CA ARG A 309 1.41 -19.23 -2.63
C ARG A 309 1.31 -20.15 -3.84
N PRO A 310 2.25 -21.10 -3.98
CA PRO A 310 2.10 -22.21 -4.92
C PRO A 310 0.89 -23.11 -4.60
N PRO A 311 0.15 -23.62 -5.61
CA PRO A 311 0.42 -23.49 -7.06
C PRO A 311 -0.24 -22.28 -7.74
N ALA A 312 -0.97 -21.42 -7.01
CA ALA A 312 -1.62 -20.24 -7.62
C ALA A 312 -0.62 -19.17 -8.08
N ALA A 313 0.57 -19.17 -7.50
CA ALA A 313 1.74 -18.42 -7.94
C ALA A 313 2.94 -19.37 -8.11
N GLU A 314 3.96 -18.95 -8.86
CA GLU A 314 5.20 -19.71 -9.02
C GLU A 314 6.06 -19.78 -7.74
N TYR A 315 5.87 -18.82 -6.83
CA TYR A 315 6.59 -18.74 -5.55
C TYR A 315 5.72 -18.11 -4.45
N TRP A 316 6.22 -18.11 -3.20
CA TRP A 316 5.59 -17.35 -2.12
C TRP A 316 5.82 -15.86 -2.34
N ALA A 317 4.73 -15.08 -2.35
CA ALA A 317 4.81 -13.65 -2.58
C ALA A 317 3.84 -12.88 -1.69
N VAL A 318 4.20 -11.63 -1.37
CA VAL A 318 3.31 -10.71 -0.66
C VAL A 318 3.46 -9.30 -1.21
N PHE A 319 2.34 -8.61 -1.36
CA PHE A 319 2.27 -7.22 -1.80
C PHE A 319 1.58 -6.40 -0.71
N ILE A 320 2.30 -5.43 -0.17
CA ILE A 320 1.81 -4.55 0.88
C ILE A 320 1.73 -3.14 0.35
N ARG A 321 0.54 -2.57 0.41
CA ARG A 321 0.29 -1.16 0.14
C ARG A 321 -0.04 -0.49 1.46
N LYS A 322 0.85 0.37 1.92
CA LYS A 322 0.68 1.04 3.21
C LYS A 322 -0.39 2.12 3.10
N PHE A 323 -1.17 2.22 4.17
CA PHE A 323 -1.97 3.41 4.41
C PHE A 323 -1.04 4.48 4.99
N THR A 324 -1.06 5.68 4.41
CA THR A 324 -0.25 6.81 4.89
C THR A 324 -1.17 8.00 5.07
N LEU A 325 -1.29 8.47 6.31
CA LEU A 325 -1.92 9.75 6.66
C LEU A 325 -0.97 10.88 6.24
N SER A 326 -0.78 11.06 4.93
CA SER A 326 -0.10 12.25 4.41
C SER A 326 -1.07 13.44 4.39
N ASP A 327 -0.55 14.66 4.44
CA ASP A 327 -1.36 15.87 4.20
C ASP A 327 -2.00 15.74 2.81
N SER A 328 -3.28 15.38 2.83
CA SER A 328 -4.09 15.11 1.65
C SER A 328 -4.95 16.32 1.31
N SER A 329 -4.58 17.52 1.75
CA SER A 329 -5.31 18.73 1.36
C SER A 329 -5.15 19.04 -0.14
N LEU A 330 -6.18 19.64 -0.77
CA LEU A 330 -6.08 20.04 -2.19
C LEU A 330 -4.85 20.91 -2.48
N PRO A 331 -4.49 21.91 -1.65
CA PRO A 331 -3.24 22.65 -1.84
C PRO A 331 -2.00 21.75 -1.80
N ALA A 332 -1.89 20.85 -0.82
CA ALA A 332 -0.76 19.93 -0.73
C ALA A 332 -0.64 19.02 -1.98
N LEU A 333 -1.76 18.68 -2.62
CA LEU A 333 -1.77 17.83 -3.82
C LEU A 333 -1.48 18.60 -5.12
N ILE A 334 -1.93 19.84 -5.24
CA ILE A 334 -1.93 20.61 -6.49
C ILE A 334 -0.89 21.73 -6.51
N ASP A 335 -0.72 22.45 -5.40
CA ASP A 335 0.16 23.62 -5.29
C ASP A 335 1.61 23.19 -5.05
N LYS A 336 2.29 22.85 -6.13
CA LYS A 336 3.72 22.50 -6.12
C LYS A 336 4.55 23.71 -6.54
N PRO A 337 5.82 23.82 -6.11
CA PRO A 337 6.66 24.98 -6.44
C PRO A 337 6.81 25.28 -7.94
N TYR A 338 6.62 24.27 -8.80
CA TYR A 338 6.67 24.40 -10.25
C TYR A 338 5.31 24.72 -10.90
N VAL A 339 4.20 24.56 -10.18
CA VAL A 339 2.84 24.74 -10.71
C VAL A 339 2.43 26.21 -10.64
N ASN A 340 2.14 26.78 -11.80
CA ASN A 340 1.60 28.13 -11.92
C ASN A 340 0.06 28.11 -11.87
N LYS A 341 -0.52 29.08 -11.16
CA LYS A 341 -1.98 29.24 -10.99
C LYS A 341 -2.69 28.02 -10.40
N ALA A 342 -2.04 27.27 -9.51
CA ALA A 342 -2.63 26.14 -8.78
C ALA A 342 -4.00 26.46 -8.14
N TYR A 343 -4.17 27.70 -7.68
CA TYR A 343 -5.42 28.18 -7.06
C TYR A 343 -6.66 27.99 -7.95
N LEU A 344 -6.51 28.00 -9.29
CA LEU A 344 -7.62 27.77 -10.21
C LEU A 344 -8.21 26.38 -10.02
N ALA A 345 -7.37 25.35 -10.08
CA ALA A 345 -7.80 23.96 -9.91
C ALA A 345 -8.30 23.70 -8.48
N ILE A 346 -7.60 24.22 -7.47
CA ILE A 346 -7.98 24.06 -6.06
C ILE A 346 -9.36 24.67 -5.80
N ASN A 347 -9.57 25.92 -6.20
CA ASN A 347 -10.84 26.62 -5.97
C ASN A 347 -11.96 26.01 -6.81
N LEU A 348 -11.69 25.58 -8.04
CA LEU A 348 -12.69 24.93 -8.89
C LEU A 348 -13.22 23.65 -8.24
N VAL A 349 -12.34 22.76 -7.77
CA VAL A 349 -12.75 21.54 -7.06
C VAL A 349 -13.50 21.88 -5.77
N MET A 350 -13.01 22.87 -5.00
CA MET A 350 -13.69 23.35 -3.78
C MET A 350 -15.12 23.82 -4.07
N TYR A 351 -15.31 24.68 -5.07
CA TYR A 351 -16.61 25.23 -5.43
C TYR A 351 -17.55 24.18 -6.02
N LEU A 352 -17.04 23.15 -6.71
CA LEU A 352 -17.85 22.02 -7.16
C LEU A 352 -18.43 21.22 -5.98
N MET A 353 -17.65 21.04 -4.90
CA MET A 353 -18.15 20.35 -3.69
C MET A 353 -19.17 21.21 -2.94
N MET A 354 -18.90 22.51 -2.77
CA MET A 354 -19.85 23.44 -2.15
C MET A 354 -21.12 23.63 -2.99
N GLY A 355 -20.99 23.60 -4.32
CA GLY A 355 -22.06 23.68 -5.30
C GLY A 355 -22.85 22.39 -5.48
N GLN A 356 -22.55 21.33 -4.69
CA GLN A 356 -23.27 20.07 -4.68
C GLN A 356 -23.34 19.42 -6.08
N ILE A 357 -22.19 19.41 -6.78
CA ILE A 357 -22.10 18.88 -8.14
C ILE A 357 -21.59 17.44 -8.10
N THR A 358 -22.31 16.55 -8.79
CA THR A 358 -21.89 15.16 -8.97
C THR A 358 -20.68 15.11 -9.90
N CYS A 359 -19.54 14.70 -9.34
CA CYS A 359 -18.24 14.72 -10.02
C CYS A 359 -17.64 13.31 -10.11
N GLY A 360 -17.18 12.95 -11.31
CA GLY A 360 -16.30 11.81 -11.52
C GLY A 360 -14.84 12.23 -11.39
N PHE A 361 -14.07 11.58 -10.53
CA PHE A 361 -12.62 11.69 -10.48
C PHE A 361 -12.03 10.59 -11.36
N THR A 362 -11.52 10.93 -12.55
CA THR A 362 -11.03 9.95 -13.53
C THR A 362 -9.51 10.00 -13.72
N GLY A 363 -8.95 9.03 -14.44
CA GLY A 363 -7.51 8.88 -14.59
C GLY A 363 -7.03 7.42 -14.60
N ARG A 364 -5.82 7.21 -15.10
CA ARG A 364 -5.16 5.89 -15.11
C ARG A 364 -4.95 5.35 -13.69
N GLN A 365 -4.65 4.07 -13.57
CA GLN A 365 -4.29 3.48 -12.29
C GLN A 365 -3.03 4.18 -11.73
N GLY A 366 -3.04 4.51 -10.43
CA GLY A 366 -1.94 5.22 -9.78
C GLY A 366 -1.93 6.75 -9.94
N ALA A 367 -2.88 7.34 -10.68
CA ALA A 367 -2.95 8.80 -10.89
C ALA A 367 -3.35 9.61 -9.63
N GLY A 368 -3.75 8.95 -8.54
CA GLY A 368 -4.12 9.61 -7.28
C GLY A 368 -5.60 10.00 -7.16
N LYS A 369 -6.50 9.41 -7.97
CA LYS A 369 -7.95 9.67 -7.96
C LYS A 369 -8.57 9.63 -6.56
N THR A 370 -8.41 8.51 -5.86
CA THR A 370 -8.95 8.31 -4.51
C THR A 370 -8.40 9.35 -3.53
N VAL A 371 -7.12 9.72 -3.66
CA VAL A 371 -6.47 10.72 -2.79
C VAL A 371 -7.05 12.12 -3.04
N MET A 372 -7.24 12.50 -4.31
CA MET A 372 -7.88 13.77 -4.68
C MET A 372 -9.34 13.82 -4.25
N MET A 373 -10.07 12.71 -4.39
CA MET A 373 -11.45 12.60 -3.93
C MET A 373 -11.53 12.74 -2.41
N THR A 374 -10.64 12.08 -1.66
CA THR A 374 -10.50 12.23 -0.20
C THR A 374 -10.20 13.67 0.22
N ALA A 375 -9.36 14.37 -0.54
CA ALA A 375 -9.07 15.80 -0.33
C ALA A 375 -10.31 16.68 -0.53
N ALA A 376 -11.08 16.40 -1.58
CA ALA A 376 -12.27 17.14 -1.94
C ALA A 376 -13.37 17.03 -0.86
N VAL A 377 -13.46 15.90 -0.14
CA VAL A 377 -14.42 15.70 0.97
C VAL A 377 -14.34 16.82 2.02
N LYS A 378 -13.16 17.42 2.25
CA LYS A 378 -13.00 18.56 3.17
C LYS A 378 -13.94 19.72 2.88
N TYR A 379 -14.30 19.92 1.62
CA TYR A 379 -15.09 21.07 1.15
C TYR A 379 -16.59 20.77 1.03
N ILE A 380 -16.99 19.53 1.31
CA ILE A 380 -18.40 19.18 1.52
C ILE A 380 -18.87 19.81 2.83
N ASP A 381 -20.09 20.35 2.84
CA ASP A 381 -20.68 20.94 4.04
C ASP A 381 -20.63 19.93 5.21
N PRO A 382 -20.01 20.27 6.35
CA PRO A 382 -19.84 19.35 7.47
C PRO A 382 -21.16 18.94 8.14
N ARG A 383 -22.28 19.64 7.85
CA ARG A 383 -23.62 19.26 8.31
C ARG A 383 -24.17 18.04 7.57
N TYR A 384 -23.62 17.69 6.41
CA TYR A 384 -24.06 16.54 5.64
C TYR A 384 -23.47 15.24 6.16
N THR A 385 -24.32 14.22 6.18
CA THR A 385 -23.96 12.83 6.40
C THR A 385 -23.32 12.26 5.13
N VAL A 386 -22.17 11.61 5.29
CA VAL A 386 -21.43 11.02 4.18
C VAL A 386 -21.46 9.50 4.32
N ARG A 387 -21.85 8.81 3.25
CA ARG A 387 -21.79 7.34 3.17
C ARG A 387 -20.87 6.93 2.05
N VAL A 388 -19.89 6.09 2.35
CA VAL A 388 -18.87 5.65 1.41
C VAL A 388 -19.05 4.16 1.14
N LEU A 389 -19.14 3.80 -0.13
CA LEU A 389 -19.09 2.42 -0.59
C LEU A 389 -17.73 2.18 -1.25
N GLU A 390 -16.92 1.28 -0.69
CA GLU A 390 -15.60 0.94 -1.21
C GLU A 390 -15.50 -0.58 -1.46
N MET A 391 -14.73 -1.03 -2.45
CA MET A 391 -14.42 -2.47 -2.59
C MET A 391 -13.48 -2.93 -1.47
N ALA A 392 -12.56 -2.06 -1.08
CA ALA A 392 -11.70 -2.20 0.09
C ALA A 392 -11.48 -0.80 0.68
N PRO A 393 -11.42 -0.62 2.01
CA PRO A 393 -11.20 0.66 2.65
C PRO A 393 -9.87 1.25 2.20
N GLU A 394 -9.93 2.37 1.47
CA GLU A 394 -8.77 3.15 1.05
C GLU A 394 -8.83 4.57 1.58
N MET A 395 -10.02 5.16 1.63
CA MET A 395 -10.17 6.58 1.96
C MET A 395 -10.02 6.87 3.46
N TYR A 396 -10.43 5.92 4.32
CA TYR A 396 -10.42 6.06 5.79
C TYR A 396 -10.83 7.45 6.28
N LEU A 397 -11.92 8.00 5.71
CA LEU A 397 -12.31 9.40 5.88
C LEU A 397 -12.51 9.84 7.34
N ARG A 398 -12.88 8.92 8.24
CA ARG A 398 -13.00 9.23 9.68
C ARG A 398 -11.67 9.48 10.37
N GLU A 399 -10.57 8.91 9.88
CA GLU A 399 -9.24 9.21 10.41
C GLU A 399 -8.78 10.62 9.98
N LEU A 400 -9.22 11.08 8.80
CA LEU A 400 -8.89 12.41 8.27
C LEU A 400 -9.86 13.50 8.76
N TYR A 401 -11.13 13.15 8.97
CA TYR A 401 -12.18 14.07 9.37
C TYR A 401 -13.00 13.48 10.55
N PRO A 402 -12.39 13.34 11.75
CA PRO A 402 -12.98 12.60 12.88
C PRO A 402 -14.27 13.22 13.44
N GLU A 403 -14.47 14.52 13.25
CA GLU A 403 -15.67 15.24 13.74
C GLU A 403 -16.86 15.19 12.75
N ARG A 404 -16.69 14.56 11.57
CA ARG A 404 -17.75 14.47 10.56
C ARG A 404 -18.58 13.19 10.69
N ASN A 405 -19.85 13.27 10.31
CA ASN A 405 -20.74 12.10 10.26
C ASN A 405 -20.48 11.28 8.98
N ILE A 406 -19.47 10.41 9.04
CA ILE A 406 -19.03 9.59 7.93
C ILE A 406 -19.13 8.10 8.29
N LEU A 407 -19.68 7.29 7.39
CA LEU A 407 -19.64 5.84 7.49
C LEU A 407 -19.18 5.22 6.17
N SER A 408 -18.09 4.47 6.22
CA SER A 408 -17.62 3.66 5.10
C SER A 408 -18.04 2.20 5.28
N VAL A 409 -18.49 1.58 4.20
CA VAL A 409 -18.79 0.14 4.12
C VAL A 409 -17.95 -0.49 3.01
N GLN A 410 -17.56 -1.75 3.20
CA GLN A 410 -16.79 -2.53 2.25
C GLN A 410 -17.50 -3.85 1.93
N GLU A 411 -17.36 -4.33 0.70
CA GLU A 411 -17.78 -5.68 0.35
C GLU A 411 -17.08 -6.72 1.22
N THR A 412 -17.79 -7.80 1.52
CA THR A 412 -17.22 -8.96 2.21
C THR A 412 -17.51 -10.20 1.39
N GLU A 413 -16.91 -11.34 1.77
CA GLU A 413 -17.21 -12.63 1.13
C GLU A 413 -18.71 -13.00 1.21
N TYR A 414 -19.44 -12.45 2.18
CA TYR A 414 -20.84 -12.80 2.47
C TYR A 414 -21.84 -11.67 2.21
N VAL A 415 -21.38 -10.44 1.96
CA VAL A 415 -22.22 -9.26 1.79
C VAL A 415 -21.73 -8.47 0.60
N SER A 416 -22.55 -8.37 -0.44
CA SER A 416 -22.26 -7.68 -1.69
C SER A 416 -22.37 -6.16 -1.56
N ALA A 417 -21.74 -5.42 -2.48
CA ALA A 417 -21.89 -3.95 -2.57
C ALA A 417 -23.37 -3.53 -2.73
N SER A 418 -24.17 -4.37 -3.40
CA SER A 418 -25.60 -4.11 -3.58
C SER A 418 -26.36 -4.15 -2.26
N GLU A 419 -26.11 -5.17 -1.43
CA GLU A 419 -26.76 -5.29 -0.11
C GLU A 419 -26.32 -4.16 0.83
N LEU A 420 -25.03 -3.82 0.82
CA LEU A 420 -24.50 -2.71 1.62
C LEU A 420 -25.10 -1.38 1.20
N GLN A 421 -25.22 -1.14 -0.11
CA GLN A 421 -25.87 0.07 -0.59
C GLN A 421 -27.34 0.11 -0.18
N ASP A 422 -28.08 -0.99 -0.32
CA ASP A 422 -29.50 -1.01 0.08
C ASP A 422 -29.66 -0.80 1.59
N ALA A 423 -28.68 -1.22 2.39
CA ALA A 423 -28.59 -0.85 3.80
C ALA A 423 -28.28 0.65 3.99
N LEU A 424 -27.34 1.22 3.23
CA LEU A 424 -27.01 2.65 3.27
C LEU A 424 -28.18 3.55 2.85
N LYS A 425 -29.03 3.12 1.91
CA LYS A 425 -30.26 3.86 1.53
C LYS A 425 -31.27 3.95 2.67
N LYS A 426 -31.26 2.99 3.60
CA LYS A 426 -32.07 3.03 4.83
C LYS A 426 -31.43 3.91 5.91
N SER A 427 -30.21 4.39 5.68
CA SER A 427 -29.60 5.44 6.50
C SER A 427 -29.99 6.82 5.98
N ASP A 428 -29.73 7.83 6.79
CA ASP A 428 -29.91 9.26 6.52
C ASP A 428 -28.80 9.82 5.61
N ALA A 429 -28.44 9.14 4.52
CA ALA A 429 -27.32 9.51 3.64
C ALA A 429 -27.61 10.78 2.80
N ALA A 430 -26.93 11.90 3.10
CA ALA A 430 -27.05 13.13 2.31
C ALA A 430 -26.09 13.15 1.11
N VAL A 431 -24.87 12.66 1.30
CA VAL A 431 -23.85 12.54 0.25
C VAL A 431 -23.38 11.11 0.13
N SER A 432 -23.38 10.59 -1.09
CA SER A 432 -22.83 9.26 -1.39
C SER A 432 -21.46 9.38 -2.04
N ILE A 433 -20.53 8.54 -1.62
CA ILE A 433 -19.20 8.40 -2.21
C ILE A 433 -19.04 6.96 -2.67
N VAL A 434 -18.61 6.75 -3.91
CA VAL A 434 -18.23 5.42 -4.41
C VAL A 434 -16.73 5.43 -4.65
N GLY A 435 -15.98 4.71 -3.80
CA GLY A 435 -14.51 4.70 -3.79
C GLY A 435 -13.93 4.41 -5.17
N GLU A 436 -14.47 3.41 -5.86
CA GLU A 436 -14.14 3.06 -7.23
C GLU A 436 -15.34 2.38 -7.91
N VAL A 437 -15.71 2.86 -9.09
CA VAL A 437 -16.71 2.21 -9.95
C VAL A 437 -15.99 1.24 -10.88
N ALA A 438 -15.80 0.01 -10.40
CA ALA A 438 -15.02 -1.03 -11.10
C ALA A 438 -15.86 -2.13 -11.76
N THR A 439 -17.14 -2.28 -11.37
CA THR A 439 -18.03 -3.33 -11.86
C THR A 439 -19.34 -2.77 -12.38
N ASP A 440 -19.97 -3.51 -13.29
CA ASP A 440 -21.24 -3.11 -13.90
C ASP A 440 -22.34 -2.90 -12.85
N ALA A 441 -22.35 -3.75 -11.81
CA ALA A 441 -23.26 -3.60 -10.68
C ALA A 441 -23.03 -2.28 -9.94
N ILE A 442 -21.79 -1.95 -9.56
CA ILE A 442 -21.47 -0.71 -8.84
C ILE A 442 -21.83 0.53 -9.68
N ALA A 443 -21.61 0.49 -11.00
CA ALA A 443 -21.95 1.59 -11.91
C ALA A 443 -23.46 1.88 -11.96
N ALA A 444 -24.28 0.84 -12.18
CA ALA A 444 -25.74 0.97 -12.19
C ALA A 444 -26.25 1.54 -10.86
N ARG A 445 -25.64 1.10 -9.76
CA ARG A 445 -25.95 1.53 -8.41
C ARG A 445 -25.54 2.96 -8.11
N MET A 446 -24.39 3.42 -8.60
CA MET A 446 -23.94 4.80 -8.47
C MET A 446 -24.91 5.76 -9.16
N ILE A 447 -25.41 5.39 -10.36
CA ILE A 447 -26.44 6.18 -11.07
C ILE A 447 -27.73 6.23 -10.25
N GLN A 448 -28.18 5.10 -9.70
CA GLN A 448 -29.35 5.07 -8.82
C GLN A 448 -29.17 5.99 -7.58
N MET A 449 -28.00 6.03 -6.95
CA MET A 449 -27.75 6.95 -5.81
C MET A 449 -27.92 8.41 -6.22
N GLY A 450 -27.34 8.79 -7.36
CA GLY A 450 -27.38 10.16 -7.86
C GLY A 450 -28.76 10.63 -8.32
N GLN A 451 -29.69 9.71 -8.64
CA GLN A 451 -31.05 10.05 -9.05
C GLN A 451 -32.01 10.29 -7.88
N VAL A 452 -31.98 9.45 -6.85
CA VAL A 452 -33.09 9.39 -5.86
C VAL A 452 -32.66 9.52 -4.41
N ALA A 453 -31.38 9.37 -4.08
CA ALA A 453 -30.96 9.17 -2.70
C ALA A 453 -30.03 10.26 -2.16
N SER A 454 -29.20 10.87 -3.00
CA SER A 454 -28.15 11.79 -2.54
C SER A 454 -28.33 13.19 -3.12
N ILE A 455 -27.95 14.20 -2.33
CA ILE A 455 -27.86 15.59 -2.79
C ILE A 455 -26.90 15.67 -3.99
N PHE A 456 -25.77 14.97 -3.87
CA PHE A 456 -24.82 14.73 -4.96
C PHE A 456 -23.95 13.51 -4.64
N THR A 457 -23.27 13.01 -5.66
CA THR A 457 -22.39 11.84 -5.56
C THR A 457 -21.00 12.17 -6.08
N ILE A 458 -19.94 11.70 -5.42
CA ILE A 458 -18.59 11.70 -5.99
C ILE A 458 -18.07 10.28 -6.09
N PHE A 459 -17.30 10.00 -7.14
CA PHE A 459 -16.81 8.65 -7.38
C PHE A 459 -15.50 8.67 -8.17
N SER A 460 -14.76 7.56 -8.13
CA SER A 460 -13.61 7.38 -9.00
C SER A 460 -13.85 6.35 -10.11
N HIS A 461 -13.27 6.56 -11.29
CA HIS A 461 -13.38 5.64 -12.42
C HIS A 461 -12.11 5.65 -13.29
N HIS A 462 -11.87 4.55 -14.00
CA HIS A 462 -10.83 4.43 -15.02
C HIS A 462 -11.36 4.84 -16.41
N ALA A 463 -11.33 6.14 -16.71
CA ALA A 463 -11.65 6.66 -18.05
C ALA A 463 -10.58 7.66 -18.47
N ASN A 464 -10.27 7.74 -19.78
CA ASN A 464 -9.25 8.67 -20.29
C ASN A 464 -9.86 10.03 -20.65
N MET A 465 -11.09 10.05 -21.18
CA MET A 465 -11.82 11.25 -21.61
C MET A 465 -13.22 11.31 -20.98
N ALA A 466 -13.78 12.50 -20.85
CA ALA A 466 -15.13 12.70 -20.27
C ALA A 466 -16.23 11.97 -21.07
N GLU A 467 -16.15 11.96 -22.41
CA GLU A 467 -17.08 11.18 -23.25
C GLU A 467 -16.98 9.69 -22.99
N GLN A 468 -15.75 9.18 -22.81
CA GLN A 468 -15.52 7.77 -22.52
C GLN A 468 -16.02 7.38 -21.13
N LEU A 469 -15.99 8.31 -20.16
CA LEU A 469 -16.62 8.09 -18.86
C LEU A 469 -18.13 7.83 -19.03
N VAL A 470 -18.83 8.69 -19.77
CA VAL A 470 -20.28 8.52 -20.02
C VAL A 470 -20.56 7.19 -20.72
N TYR A 471 -19.80 6.86 -21.77
CA TYR A 471 -19.98 5.62 -22.50
C TYR A 471 -19.66 4.36 -21.68
N ALA A 472 -18.63 4.39 -20.85
CA ALA A 472 -18.27 3.27 -19.98
C ALA A 472 -19.40 3.00 -18.98
N ILE A 473 -19.86 4.03 -18.27
CA ILE A 473 -20.95 3.89 -17.29
C ILE A 473 -22.24 3.47 -17.99
N ARG A 474 -22.57 4.04 -19.15
CA ARG A 474 -23.74 3.64 -19.95
C ARG A 474 -23.70 2.14 -20.29
N ASN A 475 -22.56 1.65 -20.78
CA ASN A 475 -22.41 0.24 -21.14
C ASN A 475 -22.58 -0.65 -19.90
N SER A 476 -22.02 -0.25 -18.75
CA SER A 476 -22.21 -0.95 -17.49
C SER A 476 -23.67 -1.01 -17.04
N LEU A 477 -24.44 0.07 -17.23
CA LEU A 477 -25.88 0.09 -16.95
C LEU A 477 -26.64 -0.93 -17.80
N VAL A 478 -26.31 -1.03 -19.09
CA VAL A 478 -26.91 -1.99 -20.01
C VAL A 478 -26.56 -3.43 -19.59
N ASN A 479 -25.29 -3.69 -19.28
CA ASN A 479 -24.82 -5.01 -18.87
C ASN A 479 -25.41 -5.49 -17.54
N ALA A 480 -25.66 -4.57 -16.60
CA ALA A 480 -26.30 -4.87 -15.32
C ALA A 480 -27.78 -5.32 -15.47
N GLY A 481 -28.31 -5.38 -16.70
CA GLY A 481 -29.62 -5.96 -17.01
C GLY A 481 -30.81 -5.04 -16.77
N GLY A 482 -30.57 -3.77 -16.37
CA GLY A 482 -31.63 -2.78 -16.15
C GLY A 482 -32.19 -2.15 -17.44
N PHE A 483 -31.51 -2.31 -18.57
CA PHE A 483 -31.85 -1.68 -19.85
C PHE A 483 -31.71 -2.68 -21.00
N THR A 484 -32.64 -3.63 -21.11
CA THR A 484 -32.68 -4.54 -22.27
C THR A 484 -32.97 -3.74 -23.55
N GLY A 485 -31.93 -3.50 -24.36
CA GLY A 485 -32.05 -2.96 -25.72
C GLY A 485 -32.23 -1.44 -25.87
N ASN A 486 -32.08 -0.64 -24.81
CA ASN A 486 -32.23 0.82 -24.90
C ASN A 486 -31.00 1.58 -24.37
N MET A 487 -29.97 1.67 -25.20
CA MET A 487 -28.74 2.42 -24.90
C MET A 487 -29.00 3.93 -24.72
N ILE A 488 -30.01 4.48 -25.38
CA ILE A 488 -30.35 5.91 -25.31
C ILE A 488 -30.85 6.27 -23.92
N THR A 489 -31.76 5.49 -23.36
CA THR A 489 -32.27 5.75 -21.99
C THR A 489 -31.18 5.59 -20.95
N ALA A 490 -30.32 4.56 -21.08
CA ALA A 490 -29.18 4.40 -20.18
C ALA A 490 -28.24 5.62 -20.25
N GLU A 491 -27.94 6.10 -21.45
CA GLU A 491 -27.07 7.26 -21.65
C GLU A 491 -27.64 8.54 -21.06
N GLN A 492 -28.94 8.79 -21.27
CA GLN A 492 -29.64 9.94 -20.69
C GLN A 492 -29.58 9.91 -19.15
N GLN A 493 -29.77 8.75 -18.54
CA GLN A 493 -29.64 8.62 -17.08
C GLN A 493 -28.22 8.92 -16.57
N VAL A 494 -27.19 8.56 -17.35
CA VAL A 494 -25.80 8.88 -17.02
C VAL A 494 -25.55 10.38 -17.12
N ILE A 495 -25.99 11.01 -18.19
CA ILE A 495 -25.83 12.46 -18.44
C ILE A 495 -26.56 13.29 -17.37
N ASP A 496 -27.76 12.86 -16.96
CA ASP A 496 -28.55 13.59 -15.97
C ASP A 496 -27.88 13.59 -14.58
N VAL A 497 -27.15 12.51 -14.26
CA VAL A 497 -26.47 12.33 -12.97
C VAL A 497 -25.05 12.91 -12.97
N ILE A 498 -24.20 12.54 -13.93
CA ILE A 498 -22.78 12.91 -13.94
C ILE A 498 -22.63 14.25 -14.66
N ARG A 499 -22.24 15.29 -13.93
CA ARG A 499 -22.18 16.66 -14.47
C ARG A 499 -20.77 17.12 -14.81
N VAL A 500 -19.77 16.69 -14.03
CA VAL A 500 -18.38 17.13 -14.20
C VAL A 500 -17.43 15.94 -14.10
N ASP A 501 -16.46 15.89 -15.01
CA ASP A 501 -15.29 15.00 -14.98
C ASP A 501 -14.05 15.79 -14.54
N ILE A 502 -13.41 15.36 -13.46
CA ILE A 502 -12.13 15.87 -12.97
C ILE A 502 -11.09 14.81 -13.28
N HIS A 503 -10.29 15.02 -14.32
CA HIS A 503 -9.34 14.01 -14.79
C HIS A 503 -7.94 14.24 -14.25
N LEU A 504 -7.36 13.20 -13.65
CA LEU A 504 -6.01 13.20 -13.12
C LEU A 504 -5.07 12.42 -14.01
N ASN A 505 -3.86 12.94 -14.15
CA ASN A 505 -2.77 12.29 -14.86
C ASN A 505 -1.45 12.46 -14.10
N TYR A 506 -0.42 11.77 -14.57
CA TYR A 506 0.93 11.92 -14.05
C TYR A 506 1.97 11.83 -15.17
N THR A 507 3.06 12.56 -15.00
CA THR A 507 4.20 12.54 -15.93
C THR A 507 5.07 11.30 -15.71
N THR A 508 5.97 10.99 -16.65
CA THR A 508 6.88 9.84 -16.55
C THR A 508 7.82 9.92 -15.35
N ASP A 509 8.17 11.12 -14.90
CA ASP A 509 8.94 11.40 -13.67
C ASP A 509 8.09 11.36 -12.39
N GLY A 510 6.78 11.11 -12.50
CA GLY A 510 5.88 10.85 -11.38
C GLY A 510 5.14 12.08 -10.83
N ARG A 511 5.19 13.24 -11.50
CA ARG A 511 4.44 14.44 -11.10
C ARG A 511 2.96 14.24 -11.39
N ARG A 512 2.11 14.25 -10.35
CA ARG A 512 0.65 14.13 -10.47
C ARG A 512 0.01 15.52 -10.59
N TYR A 513 -0.99 15.64 -11.45
CA TYR A 513 -1.74 16.89 -11.68
C TYR A 513 -3.17 16.59 -12.15
N ILE A 514 -4.08 17.56 -11.98
CA ILE A 514 -5.37 17.54 -12.68
C ILE A 514 -5.10 17.96 -14.12
N GLU A 515 -5.29 17.09 -15.09
CA GLU A 515 -5.08 17.37 -16.52
C GLU A 515 -6.18 18.26 -17.07
N ARG A 516 -7.43 17.97 -16.72
CA ARG A 516 -8.60 18.74 -17.14
C ARG A 516 -9.75 18.65 -16.15
N VAL A 517 -10.62 19.66 -16.21
CA VAL A 517 -11.97 19.64 -15.65
C VAL A 517 -12.95 19.91 -16.77
N SER A 518 -13.88 19.00 -17.02
CA SER A 518 -14.82 19.05 -18.14
C SER A 518 -16.26 18.90 -17.66
N GLU A 519 -17.15 19.76 -18.15
CA GLU A 519 -18.59 19.63 -17.99
C GLU A 519 -19.17 18.65 -19.02
N ILE A 520 -20.10 17.81 -18.58
CA ILE A 520 -20.93 16.97 -19.46
C ILE A 520 -22.23 17.73 -19.69
N VAL A 521 -22.41 18.24 -20.91
CA VAL A 521 -23.53 19.11 -21.30
C VAL A 521 -24.56 18.30 -22.07
N LYS A 522 -25.76 18.19 -21.51
CA LYS A 522 -26.90 17.57 -22.18
C LYS A 522 -27.30 18.40 -23.41
N LEU A 523 -27.52 17.73 -24.53
CA LEU A 523 -28.05 18.36 -25.74
C LEU A 523 -29.57 18.19 -25.79
N ASP A 524 -30.27 19.25 -26.19
CA ASP A 524 -31.73 19.23 -26.22
C ASP A 524 -32.28 18.18 -27.18
N VAL A 525 -33.25 17.42 -26.66
CA VAL A 525 -33.96 16.38 -27.43
C VAL A 525 -35.06 17.00 -28.31
N SER A 526 -35.39 18.28 -28.09
CA SER A 526 -36.58 18.96 -28.61
C SER A 526 -36.28 19.99 -29.70
N VAL A 527 -35.40 19.69 -30.66
CA VAL A 527 -35.36 20.49 -31.90
C VAL A 527 -36.64 20.17 -32.71
N PRO A 528 -37.44 21.14 -33.14
CA PRO A 528 -38.56 20.87 -34.05
C PRO A 528 -38.08 20.21 -35.34
N TYR A 529 -38.94 19.46 -36.05
CA TYR A 529 -38.62 19.10 -37.44
C TYR A 529 -38.55 20.40 -38.28
N PRO A 530 -37.73 20.44 -39.34
CA PRO A 530 -37.80 21.51 -40.33
C PRO A 530 -39.24 21.67 -40.84
N ASP A 531 -39.68 22.90 -41.05
CA ASP A 531 -41.03 23.16 -41.57
C ASP A 531 -41.15 22.68 -43.01
N TYR A 532 -42.31 22.11 -43.36
CA TYR A 532 -42.61 21.75 -44.73
C TYR A 532 -42.90 23.00 -45.57
N ASP A 533 -41.99 23.32 -46.49
CA ASP A 533 -42.19 24.37 -47.49
C ASP A 533 -42.93 23.82 -48.72
N ALA A 534 -44.14 24.33 -48.98
CA ALA A 534 -44.95 24.00 -50.14
C ALA A 534 -44.37 24.56 -51.47
N GLY A 535 -43.53 25.61 -51.41
CA GLY A 535 -42.83 26.18 -52.56
C GLY A 535 -41.58 25.39 -52.96
N ASN A 536 -41.05 24.53 -52.09
CA ASN A 536 -39.93 23.64 -52.36
C ASN A 536 -40.11 22.25 -51.71
N PRO A 537 -41.11 21.47 -52.16
CA PRO A 537 -41.57 20.26 -51.47
C PRO A 537 -40.53 19.13 -51.44
N VAL A 538 -39.65 19.05 -52.45
CA VAL A 538 -38.61 18.01 -52.50
C VAL A 538 -37.48 18.31 -51.51
N HIS A 539 -37.04 19.56 -51.43
CA HIS A 539 -35.98 19.96 -50.50
C HIS A 539 -36.46 19.90 -49.05
N SER A 540 -37.64 20.45 -48.77
CA SER A 540 -38.21 20.45 -47.42
C SER A 540 -38.48 19.03 -46.91
N MET A 541 -38.98 18.13 -47.76
CA MET A 541 -39.12 16.71 -47.42
C MET A 541 -37.76 16.02 -47.22
N ASN A 542 -36.74 16.34 -48.02
CA ASN A 542 -35.39 15.79 -47.85
C ASN A 542 -34.75 16.24 -46.52
N GLU A 543 -34.96 17.49 -46.10
CA GLU A 543 -34.48 17.99 -44.81
C GLU A 543 -35.20 17.32 -43.63
N ILE A 544 -36.52 17.17 -43.70
CA ILE A 544 -37.31 16.43 -42.69
C ILE A 544 -36.85 14.96 -42.61
N THR A 545 -36.61 14.33 -43.75
CA THR A 545 -36.15 12.93 -43.84
C THR A 545 -34.73 12.77 -43.31
N LYS A 546 -33.82 13.69 -43.65
CA LYS A 546 -32.46 13.74 -43.11
C LYS A 546 -32.48 13.90 -41.60
N GLU A 547 -33.32 14.78 -41.09
CA GLU A 547 -33.49 15.00 -39.65
C GLU A 547 -34.06 13.74 -38.95
N TYR A 548 -35.03 13.07 -39.57
CA TYR A 548 -35.58 11.80 -39.06
C TYR A 548 -34.49 10.72 -38.95
N TYR A 549 -33.68 10.52 -40.00
CA TYR A 549 -32.59 9.54 -39.98
C TYR A 549 -31.48 9.96 -39.01
N THR A 550 -31.12 11.24 -38.93
CA THR A 550 -30.14 11.75 -37.96
C THR A 550 -30.58 11.44 -36.52
N ARG A 551 -31.88 11.59 -36.21
CA ARG A 551 -32.46 11.22 -34.91
C ARG A 551 -32.44 9.72 -34.62
N GLN A 552 -32.52 8.89 -35.66
CA GLN A 552 -32.53 7.43 -35.56
C GLN A 552 -31.11 6.83 -35.47
N THR A 553 -30.11 7.40 -36.16
CA THR A 553 -28.80 6.76 -36.34
C THR A 553 -27.64 7.44 -35.60
N ASP A 554 -27.61 8.77 -35.48
CA ASP A 554 -26.39 9.52 -35.08
C ASP A 554 -26.64 10.68 -34.10
N ARG A 555 -27.78 10.69 -33.39
CA ARG A 555 -28.08 11.79 -32.47
C ARG A 555 -27.10 11.82 -31.31
N LYS A 556 -26.22 12.82 -31.29
CA LYS A 556 -25.45 13.18 -30.09
C LYS A 556 -26.41 13.65 -29.00
N SER A 557 -26.44 12.93 -27.88
CA SER A 557 -27.26 13.21 -26.71
C SER A 557 -26.59 14.18 -25.72
N PHE A 558 -25.26 14.31 -25.80
CA PHE A 558 -24.46 15.22 -25.00
C PHE A 558 -23.24 15.71 -25.78
N THR A 559 -22.62 16.76 -25.24
CA THR A 559 -21.28 17.22 -25.61
C THR A 559 -20.46 17.44 -24.33
N THR A 560 -19.16 17.67 -24.48
CA THR A 560 -18.28 17.99 -23.36
C THR A 560 -17.68 19.37 -23.55
N ARG A 561 -17.59 20.13 -22.46
CA ARG A 561 -17.02 21.48 -22.43
C ARG A 561 -15.88 21.50 -21.44
N ASP A 562 -14.68 21.83 -21.90
CA ASP A 562 -13.53 21.96 -21.02
C ASP A 562 -13.55 23.30 -20.29
N ILE A 563 -13.34 23.26 -18.98
CA ILE A 563 -13.42 24.41 -18.08
C ILE A 563 -12.03 24.88 -17.67
N LEU A 564 -11.14 23.92 -17.44
CA LEU A 564 -9.76 24.11 -17.02
C LEU A 564 -8.89 23.01 -17.62
N LYS A 565 -7.68 23.33 -18.07
CA LYS A 565 -6.65 22.34 -18.42
C LYS A 565 -5.29 22.70 -17.84
N TYR A 566 -4.44 21.69 -17.70
CA TYR A 566 -3.04 21.85 -17.32
C TYR A 566 -2.14 21.80 -18.54
N ASN A 567 -1.32 22.84 -18.71
CA ASN A 567 -0.30 22.89 -19.75
C ASN A 567 1.03 22.36 -19.19
N LEU A 568 1.45 21.20 -19.68
CA LEU A 568 2.70 20.53 -19.25
C LEU A 568 3.97 21.28 -19.64
N GLU A 569 3.95 22.09 -20.70
CA GLU A 569 5.14 22.81 -21.16
C GLU A 569 5.46 24.01 -20.27
N THR A 570 4.42 24.65 -19.73
CA THR A 570 4.52 25.86 -18.90
C THR A 570 4.21 25.60 -17.42
N ASP A 571 3.88 24.35 -17.09
CA ASP A 571 3.39 23.92 -15.77
C ASP A 571 2.26 24.85 -15.25
N THR A 572 1.34 25.28 -16.13
CA THR A 572 0.32 26.30 -15.82
C THR A 572 -1.10 25.77 -15.98
N TYR A 573 -1.98 26.12 -15.03
CA TYR A 573 -3.43 25.95 -15.21
C TYR A 573 -4.03 27.06 -16.07
N GLU A 574 -4.70 26.65 -17.15
CA GLU A 574 -5.32 27.53 -18.15
C GLU A 574 -6.84 27.37 -18.14
N THR A 575 -7.56 28.50 -18.13
CA THR A 575 -9.02 28.57 -18.17
C THR A 575 -9.54 28.48 -19.60
N PHE A 576 -10.60 27.73 -19.80
CA PHE A 576 -11.29 27.58 -21.09
C PHE A 576 -12.69 28.23 -21.00
N ASP A 577 -13.74 27.52 -21.39
CA ASP A 577 -15.11 27.99 -21.23
C ASP A 577 -15.51 27.94 -19.74
N TRP A 578 -16.53 28.71 -19.37
CA TRP A 578 -17.19 28.53 -18.07
C TRP A 578 -18.36 27.54 -18.18
N PHE A 579 -18.81 27.02 -17.05
CA PHE A 579 -19.96 26.13 -16.97
C PHE A 579 -21.21 26.71 -17.64
N THR A 580 -22.10 25.84 -18.11
CA THR A 580 -23.42 26.27 -18.60
C THR A 580 -24.18 27.12 -17.57
N THR A 581 -25.10 27.95 -18.06
CA THR A 581 -25.91 28.83 -17.21
C THR A 581 -26.68 28.03 -16.16
N ASP A 582 -27.27 26.91 -16.55
CA ASP A 582 -28.05 26.04 -15.65
C ASP A 582 -27.19 25.47 -14.51
N LEU A 583 -25.98 24.99 -14.85
CA LEU A 583 -25.07 24.45 -13.84
C LEU A 583 -24.55 25.56 -12.92
N THR A 584 -24.22 26.72 -13.47
CA THR A 584 -23.77 27.90 -12.70
C THR A 584 -24.87 28.38 -11.76
N GLN A 585 -26.11 28.45 -12.23
CA GLN A 585 -27.27 28.83 -11.42
C GLN A 585 -27.49 27.84 -10.27
N LYS A 586 -27.45 26.53 -10.55
CA LYS A 586 -27.53 25.50 -9.51
C LYS A 586 -26.47 25.73 -8.42
N MET A 587 -25.22 25.97 -8.82
CA MET A 587 -24.14 26.22 -7.86
C MET A 587 -24.41 27.47 -7.02
N LEU A 588 -24.92 28.56 -7.62
CA LEU A 588 -25.26 29.80 -6.92
C LEU A 588 -26.40 29.64 -5.92
N GLU A 589 -27.40 28.80 -6.23
CA GLU A 589 -28.56 28.56 -5.36
C GLU A 589 -28.19 27.84 -4.06
N VAL A 590 -27.18 26.97 -4.10
CA VAL A 590 -26.77 26.13 -2.95
C VAL A 590 -25.49 26.60 -2.27
N MET A 591 -24.76 27.54 -2.87
CA MET A 591 -23.50 28.06 -2.32
C MET A 591 -23.71 28.66 -0.92
N PRO A 592 -22.83 28.39 0.05
CA PRO A 592 -22.88 29.06 1.35
C PRO A 592 -22.90 30.60 1.20
N PRO A 593 -23.77 31.32 1.92
CA PRO A 593 -23.93 32.77 1.75
C PRO A 593 -22.62 33.55 1.93
N ASP A 594 -21.75 33.10 2.83
CA ASP A 594 -20.43 33.67 3.10
C ASP A 594 -19.42 33.44 1.96
N LYS A 595 -19.62 32.42 1.12
CA LYS A 595 -18.76 32.08 -0.02
C LYS A 595 -19.25 32.61 -1.36
N MET A 596 -20.49 33.09 -1.43
CA MET A 596 -21.10 33.52 -2.69
C MET A 596 -20.34 34.68 -3.36
N LYS A 597 -19.85 35.65 -2.57
CA LYS A 597 -19.07 36.79 -3.11
C LYS A 597 -17.73 36.33 -3.67
N ASP A 598 -17.04 35.45 -2.95
CA ASP A 598 -15.74 34.90 -3.35
C ASP A 598 -15.89 34.05 -4.61
N PHE A 599 -16.96 33.25 -4.69
CA PHE A 599 -17.27 32.45 -5.87
C PHE A 599 -17.51 33.33 -7.11
N LYS A 600 -18.36 34.35 -7.01
CA LYS A 600 -18.62 35.27 -8.14
C LYS A 600 -17.36 35.99 -8.60
N SER A 601 -16.55 36.48 -7.65
CA SER A 601 -15.29 37.16 -7.95
C SER A 601 -14.31 36.21 -8.63
N PHE A 602 -14.17 34.98 -8.10
CA PHE A 602 -13.32 33.95 -8.69
C PHE A 602 -13.68 33.65 -10.15
N ILE A 603 -14.97 33.64 -10.52
CA ILE A 603 -15.35 33.42 -11.91
C ILE A 603 -14.97 34.63 -12.77
N LEU A 604 -15.38 35.84 -12.37
CA LEU A 604 -15.18 37.07 -13.15
C LEU A 604 -13.70 37.43 -13.34
N ASP A 605 -12.86 37.13 -12.35
CA ASP A 605 -11.43 37.43 -12.40
C ASP A 605 -10.64 36.47 -13.32
N ASN A 606 -11.18 35.26 -13.58
CA ASN A 606 -10.41 34.19 -14.21
C ASN A 606 -11.01 33.71 -15.54
N TRP A 607 -12.34 33.74 -15.72
CA TRP A 607 -13.01 33.38 -16.97
C TRP A 607 -13.52 34.64 -17.67
N ARG A 608 -13.34 34.70 -18.98
CA ARG A 608 -13.89 35.77 -19.82
C ARG A 608 -15.36 35.46 -20.11
N LEU A 609 -16.22 35.82 -19.17
CA LEU A 609 -17.68 35.67 -19.27
C LEU A 609 -18.34 36.74 -20.14
#